data_AF-A0A3M1SBK1-F1
#
_entry.id   AF-A0A3M1SBK1-F1
#
_cell.length_a   1.000
_cell.length_b   1.000
_cell.length_c   1.000
_cell.angle_alpha   90.00
_cell.angle_beta   90.00
_cell.angle_gamma   90.00
#
_symmetry.space_group_name_H-M   'P 1'
#
loop_
_entity.id
_entity.type
_entity.pdbx_description
1 polymer ?
#
loop_
_entity_poly.entity_id
_entity_poly.type
_entity_poly.pdbx_seq_one_letter_code
_entity_poly.pdbx_strand_id
1 'polypeptide(L)'
;MKKVGILVGREKSFPEAIIKSINERGKGEVVAEMIKVGGVPLNQEKQYDIIIDRISHEVPYYRAMLKRMALEGTYVINNPFWWSADDKF
;
A
#
# COMPACT_ATOMS: atom_id res chain seq x y z
N MET A 1 2.92 -7.16 -16.03
CA MET A 1 2.27 -7.67 -14.81
C MET A 1 2.12 -6.51 -13.84
N LYS A 2 0.90 -6.27 -13.33
CA LYS A 2 0.61 -5.21 -12.37
C LYS A 2 0.81 -5.71 -10.95
N LYS A 3 1.38 -4.87 -10.09
CA LYS A 3 1.71 -5.25 -8.71
C LYS A 3 0.91 -4.46 -7.68
N VAL A 4 0.26 -5.17 -6.76
CA VAL A 4 -0.52 -4.62 -5.65
C VAL A 4 0.21 -4.89 -4.33
N GLY A 5 0.55 -3.83 -3.59
CA GLY A 5 1.14 -3.93 -2.27
C GLY A 5 0.07 -3.82 -1.17
N ILE A 6 0.08 -4.72 -0.20
CA ILE A 6 -0.79 -4.66 0.98
C ILE A 6 0.04 -4.21 2.19
N LEU A 7 -0.23 -3.00 2.70
CA LEU A 7 0.43 -2.45 3.89
C LEU A 7 -0.52 -2.57 5.08
N VAL A 8 -0.20 -3.46 6.03
CA VAL A 8 -1.04 -3.78 7.18
C VAL A 8 -0.21 -3.81 8.47
N GLY A 9 -0.89 -3.61 9.59
CA GLY A 9 -0.30 -3.76 10.93
C GLY A 9 -0.38 -5.19 11.42
N ARG A 10 -1.13 -5.41 12.50
CA ARG A 10 -1.27 -6.72 13.17
C ARG A 10 -2.51 -7.52 12.73
N GLU A 11 -3.11 -7.16 11.60
CA GLU A 11 -4.24 -7.90 11.02
C GLU A 11 -3.79 -9.30 10.56
N LYS A 12 -4.63 -10.33 10.80
CA LYS A 12 -4.31 -11.72 10.44
C LYS A 12 -5.15 -12.25 9.27
N SER A 13 -6.48 -12.13 9.35
CA SER A 13 -7.38 -12.77 8.37
C SER A 13 -7.55 -11.97 7.07
N PHE A 14 -7.67 -10.65 7.16
CA PHE A 14 -7.89 -9.79 6.00
C PHE A 14 -6.74 -9.81 4.97
N PRO A 15 -5.46 -9.64 5.35
CA PRO A 15 -4.36 -9.50 4.38
C PRO A 15 -4.19 -10.75 3.53
N GLU A 16 -4.27 -11.93 4.13
CA GLU A 16 -4.17 -13.21 3.41
C GLU A 16 -5.35 -13.41 2.46
N ALA A 17 -6.58 -13.11 2.91
CA ALA A 17 -7.78 -13.27 2.11
C ALA A 17 -7.80 -12.35 0.88
N ILE A 18 -7.41 -11.08 1.03
CA ILE A 18 -7.39 -10.15 -0.10
C ILE A 18 -6.29 -10.46 -1.10
N ILE A 19 -5.10 -10.86 -0.63
CA ILE A 19 -3.99 -11.29 -1.49
C ILE A 19 -4.42 -12.48 -2.34
N LYS A 20 -5.01 -13.51 -1.70
CA LYS A 20 -5.50 -14.70 -2.39
C LYS A 20 -6.55 -14.33 -3.46
N SER A 21 -7.54 -13.53 -3.10
CA SER A 21 -8.60 -13.09 -4.02
C SER A 21 -8.05 -12.31 -5.23
N ILE A 22 -7.11 -11.39 -5.01
CA ILE A 22 -6.49 -10.64 -6.12
C ILE A 22 -5.69 -11.56 -7.03
N ASN A 23 -4.90 -12.48 -6.47
CA ASN A 23 -4.08 -13.40 -7.26
C ASN A 23 -4.94 -14.38 -8.08
N GLU A 24 -6.01 -14.92 -7.49
CA GLU A 24 -6.96 -15.81 -8.18
C GLU A 24 -7.67 -15.10 -9.34
N ARG A 25 -8.16 -13.87 -9.11
CA ARG A 25 -8.85 -13.08 -10.14
C ARG A 25 -7.91 -12.50 -11.18
N GLY A 26 -6.68 -12.18 -10.76
CA GLY A 26 -5.65 -11.56 -11.59
C GLY A 26 -5.00 -12.51 -12.58
N LYS A 27 -5.11 -13.83 -12.37
CA LYS A 27 -4.65 -14.88 -13.31
C LYS A 27 -3.20 -14.67 -13.79
N GLY A 28 -2.34 -14.11 -12.95
CA GLY A 28 -0.94 -13.80 -13.26
C GLY A 28 -0.70 -12.46 -13.99
N GLU A 29 -1.74 -11.78 -14.46
CA GLU A 29 -1.63 -10.41 -15.00
C GLU A 29 -1.53 -9.36 -13.89
N VAL A 30 -2.20 -9.63 -12.76
CA VAL A 30 -2.14 -8.85 -11.52
C VAL A 30 -1.71 -9.76 -10.38
N VAL A 31 -0.75 -9.30 -9.58
CA VAL A 31 -0.26 -10.01 -8.39
C VAL A 31 -0.29 -9.10 -7.16
N ALA A 32 -0.65 -9.66 -6.02
CA ALA A 32 -0.67 -9.01 -4.72
C ALA A 32 0.30 -9.67 -3.75
N GLU A 33 0.95 -8.85 -2.92
CA GLU A 33 1.82 -9.31 -1.85
C GLU A 33 1.82 -8.33 -0.66
N MET A 34 2.30 -8.81 0.48
CA MET A 34 2.58 -7.97 1.64
C MET A 34 3.75 -7.03 1.34
N ILE A 35 3.58 -5.75 1.66
CA ILE A 35 4.67 -4.79 1.55
C ILE A 35 5.73 -5.10 2.60
N LYS A 36 6.98 -5.25 2.15
CA LYS A 36 8.15 -5.29 3.03
C LYS A 36 8.66 -3.87 3.23
N VAL A 37 8.61 -3.41 4.47
CA VAL A 37 9.02 -2.05 4.79
C VAL A 37 10.48 -2.04 5.23
N GLY A 38 11.26 -1.11 4.66
CA GLY A 38 12.67 -0.89 4.95
C GLY A 38 13.06 0.53 4.55
N GLY A 39 14.35 0.88 4.59
CA GLY A 39 14.81 2.19 4.15
C GLY A 39 14.36 2.49 2.71
N VAL A 40 13.91 3.73 2.47
CA VAL A 40 13.42 4.17 1.15
C VAL A 40 14.49 5.08 0.52
N PRO A 41 15.49 4.55 -0.22
CA PRO A 41 16.54 5.36 -0.81
C PRO A 41 15.99 6.34 -1.84
N LEU A 42 16.64 7.49 -2.03
CA LEU A 42 16.15 8.56 -2.92
C LEU A 42 15.93 8.11 -4.36
N ASN A 43 16.73 7.17 -4.85
CA ASN A 43 16.67 6.62 -6.20
C ASN A 43 15.90 5.29 -6.29
N GLN A 44 15.05 4.97 -5.32
CA GLN A 44 14.25 3.75 -5.36
C GLN A 44 13.28 3.78 -6.54
N GLU A 45 13.33 2.76 -7.38
CA GLU A 45 12.35 2.58 -8.46
C GLU A 45 10.96 2.22 -7.91
N LYS A 46 9.93 2.57 -8.68
CA LYS A 46 8.53 2.26 -8.37
C LYS A 46 8.34 0.74 -8.27
N GLN A 47 7.94 0.27 -7.10
CA GLN A 47 7.75 -1.18 -6.83
C GLN A 47 6.31 -1.67 -7.04
N TYR A 48 5.32 -0.79 -6.84
CA TYR A 48 3.91 -1.17 -6.85
C TYR A 48 3.13 -0.25 -7.78
N ASP A 49 2.17 -0.80 -8.53
CA ASP A 49 1.20 0.00 -9.28
C ASP A 49 0.12 0.53 -8.35
N ILE A 50 -0.32 -0.29 -7.40
CA ILE A 50 -1.34 0.02 -6.40
C ILE A 50 -0.84 -0.37 -5.01
N ILE A 51 -1.14 0.43 -4.00
CA ILE A 51 -0.97 0.08 -2.60
C ILE A 51 -2.31 0.19 -1.87
N ILE A 52 -2.65 -0.83 -1.08
CA ILE A 52 -3.75 -0.80 -0.11
C ILE A 52 -3.14 -0.56 1.28
N ASP A 53 -3.39 0.64 1.80
CA ASP A 53 -2.99 1.12 3.11
C ASP A 53 -4.06 0.83 4.17
N ARG A 54 -3.64 0.10 5.20
CA ARG A 54 -4.47 -0.28 6.34
C ARG A 54 -3.91 0.22 7.68
N ILE A 55 -2.75 0.88 7.70
CA ILE A 55 -2.01 1.12 8.95
C ILE A 55 -1.22 2.44 8.99
N SER A 56 -1.13 3.21 7.89
CA SER A 56 -0.35 4.46 7.90
C SER A 56 -0.90 5.53 8.85
N HIS A 57 -2.12 5.35 9.34
CA HIS A 57 -2.72 6.18 10.38
C HIS A 57 -1.99 6.08 11.72
N GLU A 58 -1.46 4.90 12.06
CA GLU A 58 -0.77 4.67 13.35
C GLU A 58 0.70 5.09 13.32
N VAL A 59 1.38 4.96 12.17
CA VAL A 59 2.84 5.12 12.08
C VAL A 59 3.20 6.25 11.11
N PRO A 60 3.73 7.39 11.60
CA PRO A 60 4.07 8.55 10.75
C PRO A 60 5.01 8.23 9.59
N TYR A 61 5.95 7.32 9.81
CA TYR A 61 6.89 6.89 8.78
C TYR A 61 6.19 6.27 7.56
N TYR A 62 5.21 5.38 7.76
CA TYR A 62 4.45 4.78 6.66
C TYR A 62 3.70 5.84 5.86
N ARG A 63 3.15 6.86 6.53
CA ARG A 63 2.48 7.97 5.85
C ARG A 63 3.41 8.76 4.94
N ALA A 64 4.60 9.10 5.43
CA ALA A 64 5.61 9.80 4.62
C ALA A 64 6.06 8.94 3.41
N MET A 65 6.30 7.65 3.65
CA MET A 65 6.63 6.67 2.60
C MET A 65 5.53 6.60 1.52
N LEU A 66 4.27 6.46 1.92
CA LEU A 66 3.15 6.36 0.98
C LEU A 66 2.94 7.64 0.18
N LYS A 67 3.10 8.83 0.79
CA LYS A 67 3.06 10.11 0.06
C LYS A 67 4.14 10.15 -1.02
N ARG A 68 5.36 9.73 -0.69
CA ARG A 68 6.45 9.66 -1.67
C ARG A 68 6.12 8.67 -2.80
N MET A 69 5.71 7.45 -2.48
CA MET A 69 5.35 6.44 -3.50
C MET A 69 4.21 6.93 -4.41
N ALA A 70 3.26 7.69 -3.86
CA ALA A 70 2.20 8.31 -4.63
C ALA A 70 2.72 9.37 -5.61
N LEU A 71 3.67 10.21 -5.18
CA LEU A 71 4.34 11.19 -6.06
C LEU A 71 5.16 10.52 -7.16
N GLU A 72 5.70 9.33 -6.92
CA GLU A 72 6.42 8.49 -7.90
C GLU A 72 5.47 7.67 -8.80
N GLY A 73 4.16 7.92 -8.73
CA GLY A 73 3.17 7.34 -9.64
C GLY A 73 2.55 6.02 -9.17
N THR A 74 2.66 5.67 -7.89
CA THR A 74 1.90 4.56 -7.28
C THR A 74 0.51 5.03 -6.90
N TYR A 75 -0.54 4.29 -7.23
CA TYR A 75 -1.88 4.63 -6.76
C TYR A 75 -2.10 4.08 -5.34
N VAL A 76 -2.40 4.93 -4.37
CA VAL A 76 -2.51 4.51 -2.96
C VAL A 76 -3.95 4.64 -2.49
N ILE A 77 -4.48 3.57 -1.93
CA ILE A 77 -5.84 3.46 -1.36
C ILE A 77 -5.70 3.22 0.14
N ASN A 78 -6.12 4.10 1.03
CA ASN A 78 -6.71 5.41 0.75
C ASN A 78 -5.66 6.45 0.38
N ASN A 79 -6.10 7.54 -0.25
CA ASN A 79 -5.21 8.61 -0.67
C ASN A 79 -4.42 9.17 0.55
N PRO A 80 -3.08 9.08 0.57
CA PRO A 80 -2.27 9.43 1.75
C PRO A 80 -2.20 10.93 2.02
N PHE A 81 -2.76 11.76 1.14
CA PHE A 81 -2.87 13.22 1.33
C PHE A 81 -4.17 13.64 2.02
N TRP A 82 -5.17 12.77 2.09
CA TRP A 82 -6.48 13.06 2.68
C TRP A 82 -6.53 12.91 4.20
N TRP A 83 -5.41 12.61 4.86
CA TRP A 83 -5.34 12.49 6.31
C TRP A 83 -5.84 13.74 7.06
N SER A 84 -5.66 14.93 6.48
CA SER A 84 -6.19 16.19 7.06
C SER A 84 -7.71 16.35 6.96
N ALA A 85 -8.38 15.49 6.18
CA ALA A 85 -9.82 15.50 5.99
C ALA A 85 -10.56 14.50 6.90
N ASP A 86 -9.86 13.73 7.73
CA ASP A 86 -10.45 12.88 8.78
C ASP A 86 -10.82 13.76 9.99
N ASP A 87 -11.79 14.67 9.81
CA ASP A 87 -12.41 15.38 10.93
C ASP A 87 -13.41 14.46 11.63
N LYS A 88 -13.35 14.42 12.96
CA LYS A 88 -14.25 13.63 13.80
C LYS A 88 -15.29 14.48 14.53
N PHE A 89 -15.35 15.78 14.21
CA PHE A 89 -16.22 16.77 14.82
C PHE A 89 -17.10 17.50 13.80
#